data_AF-A0A4Z2DF76-F1
#
_entry.id   AF-A0A4Z2DF76-F1
#
_cell.length_a   1.000
_cell.length_b   1.000
_cell.length_c   1.000
_cell.angle_alpha   90.00
_cell.angle_beta   90.00
_cell.angle_gamma   90.00
#
_symmetry.space_group_name_H-M   'P 1'
#
loop_
_entity.id
_entity.type
_entity.pdbx_description
1 polymer ?
#
loop_
_entity_poly.entity_id
_entity_poly.type
_entity_poly.pdbx_seq_one_letter_code
_entity_poly.pdbx_strand_id
1 'polypeptide(L)'
;MRDANANERTALTTGSGGHGADSFEISLKDLQKLMDCRKVEAVKHLNEKYGGVVGLCRMLKTSPQDGLHEDDFSKRINAFGANVIPQQRAKTFLQLMWEALQDLTLIVLIVAAFISLALSLYIK
;
A
#
# COMPACT_ATOMS: atom_id res chain seq x y z
N MET A 1 33.14 2.07 -6.26
CA MET A 1 32.84 3.44 -6.71
C MET A 1 32.19 3.30 -8.08
N ARG A 2 31.00 3.90 -8.28
CA ARG A 2 30.09 3.76 -9.46
C ARG A 2 29.20 2.50 -9.41
N ASP A 3 27.87 2.55 -9.45
CA ASP A 3 26.91 3.62 -9.75
C ASP A 3 25.60 3.48 -8.96
N ALA A 4 25.04 4.64 -8.63
CA ALA A 4 23.70 4.82 -8.09
C ALA A 4 22.67 4.62 -9.21
N ASN A 5 21.71 3.71 -9.04
CA ASN A 5 20.58 3.59 -9.97
C ASN A 5 19.33 3.02 -9.27
N ALA A 6 18.17 3.56 -9.66
CA ALA A 6 16.80 3.08 -9.43
C ALA A 6 16.08 3.48 -8.13
N ASN A 7 16.15 4.76 -7.76
CA ASN A 7 15.09 5.36 -6.92
C ASN A 7 14.57 6.65 -7.57
N GLU A 8 14.01 6.50 -8.77
CA GLU A 8 12.98 7.41 -9.24
C GLU A 8 11.72 7.13 -8.43
N ARG A 9 11.63 7.82 -7.29
CA ARG A 9 10.36 8.07 -6.63
C ARG A 9 9.57 8.98 -7.55
N THR A 10 8.86 8.39 -8.50
CA THR A 10 7.69 9.02 -9.09
C THR A 10 6.73 9.25 -7.93
N ALA A 11 6.68 10.52 -7.51
CA ALA A 11 5.62 11.04 -6.68
C ALA A 11 4.27 10.56 -7.24
N LEU A 12 3.32 10.31 -6.35
CA LEU A 12 1.90 10.19 -6.70
C LEU A 12 1.51 11.45 -7.47
N THR A 13 1.65 11.42 -8.79
CA THR A 13 1.12 12.47 -9.65
C THR A 13 -0.39 12.26 -9.63
N THR A 14 -1.07 13.16 -8.96
CA THR A 14 -2.45 13.50 -9.21
C THR A 14 -2.62 13.78 -10.70
N GLY A 15 -2.94 12.74 -11.47
CA GLY A 15 -3.35 12.83 -12.86
C GLY A 15 -4.80 13.27 -12.93
N SER A 16 -5.03 14.58 -12.87
CA SER A 16 -6.26 15.19 -13.35
C SER A 16 -6.21 15.27 -14.89
N GLY A 17 -7.15 14.61 -15.57
CA GLY A 17 -7.58 15.00 -16.92
C GLY A 17 -7.57 13.90 -17.98
N GLY A 18 -8.78 13.43 -18.35
CA GLY A 18 -9.02 12.62 -19.55
C GLY A 18 -10.49 12.22 -19.68
N HIS A 19 -11.35 13.14 -20.14
CA HIS A 19 -12.72 12.82 -20.54
C HIS A 19 -12.72 11.90 -21.77
N GLY A 20 -13.26 10.69 -21.62
CA GLY A 20 -13.59 9.82 -22.74
C GLY A 20 -14.43 8.66 -22.24
N ALA A 21 -15.75 8.77 -22.40
CA ALA A 21 -16.87 7.80 -22.46
C ALA A 21 -16.81 6.37 -21.85
N ASP A 22 -15.72 5.95 -21.20
CA ASP A 22 -15.45 4.58 -20.78
C ASP A 22 -15.28 4.42 -19.26
N SER A 23 -15.68 5.44 -18.51
CA SER A 23 -15.68 5.42 -17.05
C SER A 23 -16.55 4.28 -16.51
N PHE A 24 -16.01 3.52 -15.55
CA PHE A 24 -16.81 2.59 -14.76
C PHE A 24 -17.77 3.38 -13.87
N GLU A 25 -19.01 2.91 -13.73
CA GLU A 25 -20.02 3.55 -12.87
C GLU A 25 -19.72 3.37 -11.38
N ILE A 26 -18.71 2.55 -11.05
CA ILE A 26 -18.30 2.20 -9.70
C ILE A 26 -16.81 2.48 -9.49
N SER A 27 -16.46 3.08 -8.35
CA SER A 27 -15.07 3.39 -7.97
C SER A 27 -14.45 2.30 -7.09
N LEU A 28 -13.12 2.22 -7.07
CA LEU A 28 -12.37 1.35 -6.16
C LEU A 28 -12.75 1.54 -4.68
N LYS A 29 -13.06 2.78 -4.25
CA LYS A 29 -13.51 3.07 -2.88
C LYS A 29 -14.85 2.42 -2.56
N ASP A 30 -15.75 2.33 -3.54
CA ASP A 30 -17.05 1.68 -3.37
C ASP A 30 -16.89 0.17 -3.21
N LEU A 31 -15.96 -0.45 -3.96
CA LEU A 31 -15.62 -1.87 -3.81
C LEU A 31 -14.96 -2.14 -2.46
N GLN A 32 -14.07 -1.26 -1.99
CA GLN A 32 -13.47 -1.37 -0.66
C GLN A 32 -14.53 -1.32 0.44
N LYS A 33 -15.46 -0.36 0.35
CA LYS A 33 -16.57 -0.25 1.31
C LYS A 33 -17.44 -1.50 1.31
N LEU A 34 -17.67 -2.12 0.16
CA LEU A 34 -18.39 -3.39 0.06
C LEU A 34 -17.64 -4.54 0.75
N MET A 35 -16.31 -4.58 0.65
CA MET A 35 -15.45 -5.56 1.32
C MET A 35 -15.37 -5.34 2.84
N ASP A 36 -15.51 -4.10 3.32
CA ASP A 36 -15.53 -3.78 4.75
C ASP A 36 -16.84 -4.24 5.42
N CYS A 37 -17.94 -4.27 4.67
CA CYS A 37 -19.22 -4.83 5.13
C CYS A 37 -19.12 -6.34 5.34
N ARG A 38 -19.75 -6.89 6.39
CA ARG A 38 -19.65 -8.32 6.72
C ARG A 38 -20.97 -9.06 6.54
N LYS A 39 -20.89 -10.30 6.04
CA LYS A 39 -22.00 -11.28 5.98
C LYS A 39 -23.30 -10.66 5.43
N VAL A 40 -24.36 -10.64 6.22
CA VAL A 40 -25.71 -10.21 5.82
C VAL A 40 -25.76 -8.72 5.48
N GLU A 41 -24.93 -7.90 6.13
CA GLU A 41 -24.85 -6.46 5.87
C GLU A 41 -24.27 -6.18 4.48
N ALA A 42 -23.27 -6.95 4.04
CA ALA A 42 -22.72 -6.84 2.70
C ALA A 42 -23.76 -7.21 1.63
N VAL A 43 -24.53 -8.27 1.85
CA VAL A 43 -25.60 -8.70 0.92
C VAL A 43 -26.72 -7.65 0.84
N LYS A 44 -27.10 -7.07 1.98
CA LYS A 44 -28.10 -6.00 2.03
C LYS A 44 -27.60 -4.76 1.28
N HIS A 45 -26.39 -4.31 1.57
CA HIS A 45 -25.77 -3.17 0.91
C HIS A 45 -25.57 -3.42 -0.60
N LEU A 46 -25.24 -4.65 -0.99
CA LEU A 46 -25.13 -5.06 -2.39
C LEU A 46 -26.47 -4.93 -3.13
N ASN A 47 -27.55 -5.45 -2.55
CA ASN A 47 -28.87 -5.40 -3.15
C ASN A 47 -29.44 -3.98 -3.20
N GLU A 48 -29.30 -3.21 -2.12
CA GLU A 48 -29.87 -1.86 -2.03
C GLU A 48 -29.13 -0.85 -2.91
N LYS A 49 -27.80 -0.91 -2.95
CA LYS A 49 -26.99 0.11 -3.64
C LYS A 49 -26.66 -0.25 -5.10
N TYR A 50 -26.56 -1.55 -5.42
CA TYR A 50 -26.08 -1.99 -6.73
C TYR A 50 -27.08 -2.88 -7.48
N GLY A 51 -28.26 -3.16 -6.90
CA GLY A 51 -29.25 -4.05 -7.54
C GLY A 51 -28.81 -5.52 -7.57
N GLY A 52 -27.96 -5.93 -6.62
CA GLY A 52 -27.45 -7.29 -6.51
C GLY A 52 -26.21 -7.56 -7.37
N VAL A 53 -25.85 -8.83 -7.50
CA VAL A 53 -24.64 -9.25 -8.23
C VAL A 53 -24.71 -8.88 -9.72
N VAL A 54 -25.88 -9.00 -10.34
CA VAL A 54 -26.08 -8.69 -11.77
C VAL A 54 -25.92 -7.20 -12.06
N GLY A 55 -26.45 -6.34 -11.18
CA GLY A 55 -26.27 -4.90 -11.31
C GLY A 55 -24.81 -4.49 -11.07
N LEU A 56 -24.13 -5.11 -10.11
CA LEU A 56 -22.70 -4.91 -9.91
C LEU A 56 -21.86 -5.32 -11.14
N CYS A 57 -22.16 -6.46 -11.77
CA CYS A 57 -21.50 -6.89 -13.01
C CYS A 57 -21.70 -5.88 -14.16
N ARG A 58 -22.91 -5.31 -14.28
CA ARG A 58 -23.22 -4.26 -15.26
C ARG A 58 -22.39 -3.00 -15.02
N MET A 59 -22.33 -2.53 -13.77
CA MET A 59 -21.55 -1.34 -13.40
C MET A 59 -20.04 -1.54 -13.59
N LEU A 60 -19.57 -2.77 -13.38
CA LEU A 60 -18.19 -3.20 -13.67
C LEU A 60 -17.96 -3.51 -15.16
N LYS A 61 -18.96 -3.38 -16.03
CA LYS A 61 -18.90 -3.74 -17.46
C LYS A 61 -18.30 -5.14 -17.67
N THR A 62 -18.75 -6.13 -16.92
CA THR A 62 -18.25 -7.52 -16.99
C THR A 62 -19.40 -8.48 -17.25
N SER A 63 -19.22 -9.44 -18.18
CA SER A 63 -20.19 -10.50 -18.40
C SER A 63 -20.07 -11.53 -17.26
N PRO A 64 -21.18 -11.89 -16.58
CA PRO A 64 -21.14 -12.94 -15.55
C PRO A 64 -20.93 -14.35 -16.15
N GLN A 65 -21.10 -14.51 -17.47
CA GLN A 65 -21.00 -15.80 -18.16
C GLN A 65 -19.70 -15.91 -18.96
N ASP A 66 -19.37 -14.86 -19.72
CA ASP A 66 -18.23 -14.87 -20.65
C ASP A 66 -16.98 -14.18 -20.08
N GLY A 67 -17.10 -13.55 -18.90
CA GLY A 67 -16.00 -12.87 -18.25
C GLY A 67 -15.59 -11.57 -18.95
N LEU A 68 -14.29 -11.41 -19.16
CA LEU A 68 -13.67 -10.16 -19.62
C LEU A 68 -12.84 -10.37 -20.90
N HIS A 69 -12.85 -9.37 -21.78
CA HIS A 69 -12.04 -9.36 -23.00
C HIS A 69 -10.64 -8.76 -22.74
N GLU A 70 -9.65 -9.18 -23.52
CA GLU A 70 -8.24 -8.75 -23.36
C GLU A 70 -8.05 -7.22 -23.48
N ASP A 71 -8.85 -6.58 -24.32
CA ASP A 71 -8.78 -5.12 -24.55
C ASP A 71 -9.22 -4.28 -23.34
N ASP A 72 -9.90 -4.89 -22.37
CA ASP A 72 -10.39 -4.22 -21.17
C ASP A 72 -9.37 -4.19 -20.03
N PHE A 73 -8.28 -4.98 -20.10
CA PHE A 73 -7.28 -5.05 -19.02
C PHE A 73 -6.63 -3.69 -18.77
N SER A 74 -6.16 -3.01 -19.82
CA SER A 74 -5.52 -1.70 -19.72
C SER A 74 -6.45 -0.65 -19.11
N LYS A 75 -7.74 -0.67 -19.50
CA LYS A 75 -8.76 0.25 -18.96
C LYS A 75 -9.00 0.01 -17.47
N ARG A 76 -9.07 -1.26 -17.06
CA ARG A 76 -9.28 -1.64 -15.65
C ARG A 76 -8.07 -1.33 -14.78
N ILE A 77 -6.86 -1.59 -15.27
CA ILE A 77 -5.63 -1.24 -14.53
C ILE A 77 -5.56 0.27 -14.31
N ASN A 78 -5.94 1.08 -15.30
CA ASN A 78 -5.99 2.53 -15.13
C ASN A 78 -7.08 3.00 -14.14
N ALA A 79 -8.24 2.33 -14.09
CA ALA A 79 -9.35 2.73 -13.23
C ALA A 79 -9.27 2.18 -11.78
N PHE A 80 -8.77 0.97 -11.59
CA PHE A 80 -8.75 0.25 -10.31
C PHE A 80 -7.34 -0.01 -9.78
N GLY A 81 -6.29 0.31 -10.55
CA GLY A 81 -4.92 0.00 -10.18
C GLY A 81 -4.55 -1.46 -10.39
N ALA A 82 -3.27 -1.76 -10.21
CA ALA A 82 -2.73 -3.11 -10.35
C ALA A 82 -2.97 -3.95 -9.08
N ASN A 83 -3.34 -5.22 -9.24
CA ASN A 83 -3.46 -6.19 -8.14
C ASN A 83 -2.08 -6.71 -7.70
N VAL A 84 -1.21 -5.80 -7.27
CA VAL A 84 0.14 -6.11 -6.79
C VAL A 84 0.23 -5.66 -5.35
N ILE A 85 0.47 -6.62 -4.44
CA ILE A 85 0.73 -6.30 -3.04
C ILE A 85 2.04 -5.50 -3.00
N PRO A 86 2.02 -4.23 -2.54
CA PRO A 86 3.22 -3.42 -2.50
C PRO A 86 4.22 -4.11 -1.57
N GLN A 87 5.37 -4.50 -2.13
CA GLN A 87 6.48 -5.02 -1.33
C GLN A 87 6.92 -3.91 -0.38
N GLN A 88 6.89 -4.17 0.93
CA GLN A 88 7.44 -3.22 1.89
C GLN A 88 8.90 -2.99 1.53
N ARG A 89 9.30 -1.72 1.35
CA ARG A 89 10.70 -1.40 1.08
C ARG A 89 11.54 -1.99 2.21
N ALA A 90 12.48 -2.86 1.87
CA ALA A 90 13.41 -3.40 2.85
C ALA A 90 14.09 -2.23 3.57
N LYS A 91 14.07 -2.26 4.90
CA LYS A 91 14.82 -1.30 5.71
C LYS A 91 16.30 -1.40 5.29
N THR A 92 16.96 -0.26 5.13
CA THR A 92 18.39 -0.28 4.79
C THR A 92 19.19 -0.79 6.00
N PHE A 93 20.38 -1.39 5.77
CA PHE A 93 21.25 -1.87 6.86
C PHE A 93 21.50 -0.80 7.94
N LEU A 94 21.64 0.47 7.54
CA LEU A 94 21.83 1.57 8.47
C LEU A 94 20.57 1.87 9.30
N GLN A 95 19.37 1.73 8.73
CA GLN A 95 18.12 1.86 9.49
C GLN A 95 17.96 0.71 10.50
N LEU A 96 18.28 -0.52 10.10
CA LEU A 96 18.29 -1.68 10.98
C LEU A 96 19.31 -1.51 12.13
N MET A 97 20.49 -1.01 11.81
CA MET A 97 21.52 -0.71 12.81
C MET A 97 21.09 0.42 13.74
N TRP A 98 20.48 1.49 13.22
CA TRP A 98 19.93 2.58 14.04
C TRP A 98 18.81 2.11 14.97
N GLU A 99 17.93 1.25 14.48
CA GLU A 99 16.86 0.63 15.26
C GLU A 99 17.42 -0.29 16.36
N ALA A 100 18.48 -1.05 16.07
CA ALA A 100 19.15 -1.90 17.06
C ALA A 100 19.95 -1.11 18.12
N LEU A 101 20.52 0.05 17.75
CA LEU A 101 21.26 0.91 18.68
C LEU A 101 20.36 1.63 19.70
N GLN A 102 19.05 1.69 19.47
CA GLN A 102 18.08 2.33 20.38
C GLN A 102 17.57 1.39 21.49
N ASP A 103 18.22 0.24 21.69
CA ASP A 103 17.93 -0.65 22.82
C ASP A 103 18.44 -0.03 24.13
N LEU A 104 17.55 0.07 25.13
CA LEU A 104 17.85 0.59 26.46
C LEU A 104 19.05 -0.12 27.12
N THR A 105 19.20 -1.43 26.88
CA THR A 105 20.30 -2.23 27.42
C THR A 105 21.65 -1.78 26.86
N LEU A 106 21.73 -1.51 25.56
CA LEU A 106 22.96 -1.05 24.89
C LEU A 106 23.36 0.35 25.36
N ILE A 107 22.37 1.25 25.52
CA ILE A 107 22.61 2.62 25.99
C ILE A 107 23.20 2.62 27.40
N VAL A 108 22.64 1.81 28.32
CA VAL A 108 23.15 1.72 29.70
C VAL A 108 24.59 1.19 29.73
N LEU A 109 24.93 0.22 28.89
CA LEU A 109 26.30 -0.30 28.77
C LEU A 109 27.29 0.75 28.26
N ILE A 110 26.91 1.55 27.27
CA ILE A 110 27.74 2.65 26.74
C ILE A 110 28.01 3.70 27.83
N VAL A 111 26.97 4.10 28.57
CA VAL A 111 27.11 5.07 29.68
C VAL A 111 28.03 4.51 30.78
N ALA A 112 27.84 3.25 31.18
CA ALA A 112 28.71 2.60 32.17
C ALA A 112 30.19 2.55 31.73
N ALA A 113 30.44 2.31 30.43
CA ALA A 113 31.78 2.33 29.86
C ALA A 113 32.42 3.73 29.94
N PHE A 114 31.67 4.79 29.60
CA PHE A 114 32.15 6.17 29.73
C PHE A 114 32.45 6.55 31.18
N ILE A 115 31.58 6.18 32.12
CA ILE A 115 31.82 6.43 33.56
C ILE A 115 33.10 5.69 34.01
N SER A 116 33.27 4.43 33.61
CA SER A 116 34.46 3.65 33.93
C SER A 116 35.74 4.27 33.38
N LEU A 117 35.69 4.77 32.14
CA LEU A 117 36.80 5.48 31.50
C LEU A 117 37.12 6.79 32.23
N ALA A 118 36.10 7.59 32.54
CA ALA A 118 36.27 8.86 33.23
C ALA A 118 36.86 8.68 34.63
N LEU A 119 36.38 7.69 35.40
CA LEU A 119 36.96 7.34 36.70
C LEU A 119 38.40 6.87 36.56
N SER A 120 38.71 6.05 35.55
CA SER A 120 40.07 5.59 35.28
C SER A 120 41.04 6.71 34.94
N LEU A 121 40.58 7.79 34.31
CA LEU A 121 41.40 8.95 33.95
C LEU A 121 41.42 10.04 35.04
N TYR A 122 40.44 10.04 35.95
CA TYR A 122 40.39 10.97 37.09
C TYR A 122 41.20 10.47 38.28
N ILE A 123 41.15 9.16 38.53
CA ILE A 123 41.85 8.51 39.65
C ILE A 123 43.33 8.23 39.31
N LYS A 124 43.71 8.38 38.04
CA LYS A 124 45.07 8.18 37.54
C LYS A 124 45.72 9.51 37.19
#